data_AF-A0A946WYL0-F1
#
_entry.id   AF-A0A946WYL0-F1
#
_cell.length_a   1.000
_cell.length_b   1.000
_cell.length_c   1.000
_cell.angle_alpha   90.00
_cell.angle_beta   90.00
_cell.angle_gamma   90.00
#
_symmetry.space_group_name_H-M   'P 1'
#
loop_
_entity.id
_entity.type
_entity.pdbx_description
1 polymer ?
#
loop_
_entity_poly.entity_id
_entity_poly.type
_entity_poly.pdbx_seq_one_letter_code
_entity_poly.pdbx_strand_id
1 'polypeptide(L)'
;SGLSSAYLRYDISALMQQINNVHKGTYLSSESTHPSWLIRVRALQFFSMSEMYNKEILETNNNLGDPIERVDELIYNDLESFIDKPIRKEIEDSKKDLSFWIHIFAVLDDDKFDKKEQEIIKQEFGEKQLNKIKKILTSSNKEQSRNFINSLLEEKISGLAHIAPKESQIFYRNEINNAERKLNIENLESKIVLSIKKIK
;
A
#
# COMPACT_ATOMS: atom_id res chain seq x y z
N SER A 1 18.95 23.13 17.56
CA SER A 1 18.84 23.51 16.14
C SER A 1 19.69 24.74 15.89
N GLY A 2 20.70 24.65 15.01
CA GLY A 2 21.84 25.58 14.97
C GLY A 2 22.22 26.07 13.56
N LEU A 3 21.23 26.34 12.70
CA LEU A 3 21.46 27.14 11.49
C LEU A 3 20.95 28.56 11.74
N SER A 4 21.78 29.57 11.49
CA SER A 4 21.33 30.96 11.52
C SER A 4 20.52 31.27 10.26
N SER A 5 19.56 32.19 10.36
CA SER A 5 18.68 32.62 9.26
C SER A 5 19.43 33.18 8.06
N ALA A 6 20.70 33.58 8.23
CA ALA A 6 21.56 34.07 7.16
C ALA A 6 21.85 33.03 6.05
N TYR A 7 21.68 31.74 6.35
CA TYR A 7 21.91 30.64 5.39
C TYR A 7 20.61 30.07 4.80
N LEU A 8 19.45 30.56 5.23
CA LEU A 8 18.16 30.18 4.66
C LEU A 8 17.88 31.05 3.44
N ARG A 9 17.95 30.46 2.24
CA ARG A 9 17.43 31.10 1.02
C ARG A 9 15.93 30.87 0.94
N TYR A 10 15.16 31.94 1.09
CA TYR A 10 13.70 31.91 0.98
C TYR A 10 13.31 32.01 -0.49
N ASP A 11 13.27 30.88 -1.20
CA ASP A 11 12.84 30.82 -2.60
C ASP A 11 11.37 30.37 -2.69
N ILE A 12 10.48 31.35 -2.55
CA ILE A 12 9.02 31.14 -2.63
C ILE A 12 8.65 30.62 -4.03
N SER A 13 9.35 31.06 -5.08
CA SER A 13 9.04 30.65 -6.45
C SER A 13 9.32 29.17 -6.66
N ALA A 14 10.47 28.67 -6.18
CA ALA A 14 10.79 27.25 -6.22
C ALA A 14 9.80 26.41 -5.37
N LEU A 15 9.39 26.93 -4.21
CA LEU A 15 8.36 26.30 -3.38
C LEU A 15 7.01 26.22 -4.11
N MET A 16 6.56 27.31 -4.73
CA MET A 16 5.30 27.34 -5.49
C MET A 16 5.35 26.43 -6.71
N GLN A 17 6.51 26.32 -7.38
CA GLN A 17 6.71 25.34 -8.43
C GLN A 17 6.59 23.91 -7.89
N GLN A 18 7.16 23.60 -6.71
CA GLN A 18 7.00 22.29 -6.09
C GLN A 18 5.54 22.00 -5.75
N ILE A 19 4.80 22.97 -5.20
CA ILE A 19 3.37 22.87 -4.86
C ILE A 19 2.50 22.61 -6.10
N ASN A 20 2.74 23.39 -7.16
CA ASN A 20 2.00 23.27 -8.42
C ASN A 20 2.38 21.98 -9.17
N ASN A 21 3.61 21.51 -9.01
CA ASN A 21 4.11 20.27 -9.57
C ASN A 21 3.93 19.06 -8.64
N VAL A 22 3.13 19.17 -7.56
CA VAL A 22 2.71 17.99 -6.79
C VAL A 22 1.77 17.18 -7.68
N HIS A 23 2.36 16.40 -8.58
CA HIS A 23 1.70 15.43 -9.44
C HIS A 23 2.47 14.11 -9.40
N LYS A 24 1.71 13.02 -9.22
CA LYS A 24 2.11 11.60 -9.34
C LYS A 24 3.25 11.14 -8.41
N GLY A 25 2.88 10.76 -7.19
CA GLY A 25 3.50 9.61 -6.49
C GLY A 25 4.83 9.82 -5.76
N THR A 26 5.53 10.95 -5.95
CA THR A 26 6.93 11.08 -5.45
C THR A 26 7.06 11.48 -3.97
N TYR A 27 6.00 12.00 -3.35
CA TYR A 27 6.07 12.58 -1.99
C TYR A 27 5.25 11.81 -0.94
N LEU A 28 4.91 10.57 -1.25
CA LEU A 28 4.14 9.70 -0.37
C LEU A 28 5.07 8.72 0.31
N SER A 29 5.49 9.07 1.51
CA SER A 29 5.88 8.04 2.47
C SER A 29 4.59 7.35 2.91
N SER A 30 4.40 6.08 2.52
CA SER A 30 3.32 5.23 3.04
C SER A 30 3.37 5.06 4.57
N GLU A 31 4.48 5.47 5.20
CA GLU A 31 4.69 5.45 6.65
C GLU A 31 4.10 6.67 7.39
N SER A 32 3.67 7.73 6.70
CA SER A 32 3.14 8.94 7.36
C SER A 32 1.61 8.90 7.40
N THR A 33 1.05 8.86 8.60
CA THR A 33 -0.39 9.04 8.86
C THR A 33 -0.88 10.46 8.57
N HIS A 34 0.04 11.39 8.29
CA HIS A 34 -0.29 12.76 7.97
C HIS A 34 0.06 13.13 6.52
N PRO A 35 -0.69 14.07 5.92
CA PRO A 35 -0.34 14.64 4.61
C PRO A 35 1.09 15.16 4.61
N SER A 36 1.77 15.03 3.47
CA SER A 36 3.08 15.66 3.28
C SER A 36 2.98 17.17 3.49
N TRP A 37 4.08 17.79 3.90
CA TRP A 37 4.08 19.23 4.17
C TRP A 37 3.71 20.05 2.92
N LEU A 38 4.02 19.58 1.72
CA LEU A 38 3.62 20.22 0.46
C LEU A 38 2.10 20.28 0.29
N ILE A 39 1.39 19.19 0.60
CA ILE A 39 -0.09 19.15 0.57
C ILE A 39 -0.67 20.11 1.62
N ARG A 40 -0.05 20.19 2.80
CA ARG A 40 -0.49 21.13 3.85
C ARG A 40 -0.29 22.59 3.43
N VAL A 41 0.85 22.92 2.82
CA VAL A 41 1.10 24.29 2.33
C VAL A 41 0.14 24.64 1.20
N ARG A 42 -0.18 23.70 0.30
CA ARG A 42 -1.20 23.92 -0.74
C ARG A 42 -2.59 24.16 -0.15
N ALA A 43 -2.97 23.41 0.88
CA ALA A 43 -4.23 23.64 1.60
C ALA A 43 -4.27 25.04 2.25
N LEU A 44 -3.17 25.47 2.87
CA LEU A 44 -3.05 26.84 3.41
C LEU A 44 -3.11 27.90 2.31
N GLN A 45 -2.56 27.63 1.14
CA GLN A 45 -2.68 28.52 -0.02
C GLN A 45 -4.13 28.65 -0.46
N PHE A 46 -4.87 27.55 -0.62
CA PHE A 46 -6.31 27.60 -0.93
C PHE A 46 -7.08 28.38 0.13
N PHE A 47 -6.81 28.14 1.41
CA PHE A 47 -7.41 28.90 2.50
C PHE A 47 -7.10 30.40 2.42
N SER A 48 -5.85 30.78 2.11
CA SER A 48 -5.45 32.19 1.97
C SER A 48 -6.13 32.91 0.81
N MET A 49 -6.68 32.17 -0.16
CA MET A 49 -7.44 32.70 -1.29
C MET A 49 -8.96 32.66 -1.06
N SER A 50 -9.40 32.24 0.14
CA SER A 50 -10.83 32.14 0.47
C SER A 50 -11.46 33.49 0.80
N GLU A 51 -12.77 33.60 0.55
CA GLU A 51 -13.57 34.74 1.01
C GLU A 51 -13.48 34.91 2.54
N MET A 52 -13.48 33.80 3.28
CA MET A 52 -13.37 33.80 4.74
C MET A 52 -12.06 34.43 5.22
N TYR A 53 -10.93 34.09 4.59
CA TYR A 53 -9.64 34.67 4.94
C TYR A 53 -9.61 36.18 4.67
N ASN A 54 -10.12 36.61 3.53
CA ASN A 54 -10.17 38.04 3.19
C ASN A 54 -11.05 38.82 4.17
N LYS A 55 -12.20 38.25 4.55
CA LYS A 55 -13.13 38.89 5.48
C LYS A 55 -12.63 38.91 6.93
N GLU A 56 -12.18 37.77 7.44
CA GLU A 56 -11.91 37.59 8.88
C GLU A 56 -10.44 37.84 9.26
N ILE A 57 -9.50 37.75 8.30
CA ILE A 57 -8.06 37.94 8.56
C ILE A 57 -7.53 39.24 7.95
N LEU A 58 -7.90 39.56 6.71
CA LEU A 58 -7.49 40.82 6.07
C LEU A 58 -8.46 41.98 6.35
N GLU A 59 -9.60 41.70 7.00
CA GLU A 59 -10.64 42.67 7.33
C GLU A 59 -11.13 43.47 6.11
N THR A 60 -11.11 42.86 4.92
CA THR A 60 -11.55 43.50 3.69
C THR A 60 -13.04 43.22 3.45
N ASN A 61 -13.84 44.28 3.27
CA ASN A 61 -15.30 44.20 3.07
C ASN A 61 -15.73 43.73 1.66
N ASN A 62 -14.86 43.01 0.96
CA ASN A 62 -15.09 42.53 -0.39
C ASN A 62 -15.19 41.00 -0.37
N ASN A 63 -16.24 40.46 -0.98
CA ASN A 63 -16.44 39.01 -1.18
C ASN A 63 -15.52 38.49 -2.30
N LEU A 64 -14.25 38.89 -2.29
CA LEU A 64 -13.25 38.38 -3.21
C LEU A 64 -12.71 37.08 -2.63
N GLY A 65 -12.48 36.09 -3.49
CA GLY A 65 -11.95 34.78 -3.11
C GLY A 65 -12.89 33.64 -3.44
N ASP A 66 -12.46 32.42 -3.14
CA ASP A 66 -13.31 31.23 -3.26
C ASP A 66 -14.18 31.06 -2.00
N PRO A 67 -15.45 30.63 -2.13
CA PRO A 67 -16.28 30.22 -1.00
C PRO A 67 -15.60 29.11 -0.20
N ILE A 68 -15.84 29.06 1.12
CA ILE A 68 -15.18 28.10 1.99
C ILE A 68 -15.48 26.65 1.58
N GLU A 69 -16.68 26.38 1.09
CA GLU A 69 -17.11 25.07 0.61
C GLU A 69 -16.26 24.61 -0.60
N ARG A 70 -15.94 25.53 -1.50
CA ARG A 70 -15.07 25.25 -2.66
C ARG A 70 -13.63 24.98 -2.22
N VAL A 71 -13.15 25.72 -1.21
CA VAL A 71 -11.82 25.48 -0.63
C VAL A 71 -11.75 24.10 0.03
N ASP A 72 -12.79 23.71 0.76
CA ASP A 72 -12.90 22.38 1.36
C ASP A 72 -12.90 21.28 0.30
N GLU A 73 -13.64 21.46 -0.81
CA GLU A 73 -13.62 20.52 -1.94
C GLU A 73 -12.22 20.38 -2.56
N LEU A 74 -11.49 21.48 -2.75
CA LEU A 74 -10.12 21.46 -3.29
C LEU A 74 -9.17 20.70 -2.37
N ILE A 75 -9.25 20.96 -1.05
CA ILE A 75 -8.44 20.26 -0.04
C ILE A 75 -8.81 18.78 0.01
N TYR A 76 -10.10 18.44 -0.05
CA TYR A 76 -10.55 17.05 -0.05
C TYR A 76 -10.03 16.28 -1.25
N ASN A 77 -10.15 16.86 -2.45
CA ASN A 77 -9.65 16.25 -3.70
C ASN A 77 -8.15 15.98 -3.65
N ASP A 78 -7.38 16.87 -3.01
CA ASP A 78 -5.96 16.67 -2.76
C ASP A 78 -5.71 15.50 -1.82
N LEU A 79 -6.37 15.46 -0.67
CA LEU A 79 -6.22 14.37 0.29
C LEU A 79 -6.60 13.03 -0.35
N GLU A 80 -7.70 12.97 -1.10
CA GLU A 80 -8.15 11.75 -1.78
C GLU A 80 -7.13 11.29 -2.84
N SER A 81 -6.66 12.21 -3.68
CA SER A 81 -5.77 11.90 -4.80
C SER A 81 -4.38 11.49 -4.36
N PHE A 82 -3.85 12.15 -3.33
CA PHE A 82 -2.48 11.96 -2.89
C PHE A 82 -2.38 10.93 -1.78
N ILE A 83 -3.31 10.86 -0.81
CA ILE A 83 -3.16 9.98 0.35
C ILE A 83 -3.98 8.71 0.17
N ASP A 84 -5.29 8.86 0.00
CA ASP A 84 -6.20 7.71 0.04
C ASP A 84 -6.02 6.75 -1.12
N LYS A 85 -5.96 7.27 -2.34
CA LYS A 85 -5.90 6.41 -3.54
C LYS A 85 -4.61 5.56 -3.59
N PRO A 86 -3.41 6.11 -3.29
CA PRO A 86 -2.19 5.30 -3.20
C PRO A 86 -2.22 4.27 -2.09
N ILE A 87 -2.70 4.62 -0.88
CA ILE A 87 -2.82 3.67 0.24
C ILE A 87 -3.77 2.53 -0.12
N ARG A 88 -4.95 2.83 -0.68
CA ARG A 88 -5.90 1.78 -1.13
C ARG A 88 -5.26 0.88 -2.18
N LYS A 89 -4.51 1.46 -3.12
CA LYS A 89 -3.79 0.66 -4.13
C LYS A 89 -2.72 -0.23 -3.50
N GLU A 90 -1.94 0.29 -2.55
CA GLU A 90 -0.90 -0.45 -1.83
C GLU A 90 -1.49 -1.62 -1.03
N ILE A 91 -2.64 -1.41 -0.38
CA ILE A 91 -3.40 -2.45 0.30
C ILE A 91 -3.86 -3.52 -0.70
N GLU A 92 -4.46 -3.12 -1.83
CA GLU A 92 -4.94 -4.07 -2.84
C GLU A 92 -3.81 -4.86 -3.49
N ASP A 93 -2.67 -4.23 -3.77
CA ASP A 93 -1.49 -4.90 -4.31
C ASP A 93 -0.90 -5.87 -3.27
N SER A 94 -0.85 -5.47 -1.99
CA SER A 94 -0.41 -6.34 -0.88
C SER A 94 -1.33 -7.54 -0.65
N LYS A 95 -2.66 -7.37 -0.78
CA LYS A 95 -3.63 -8.46 -0.70
C LYS A 95 -3.43 -9.48 -1.82
N LYS A 96 -3.24 -9.02 -3.06
CA LYS A 96 -2.98 -9.90 -4.21
C LYS A 96 -1.70 -10.69 -4.03
N ASP A 97 -0.64 -10.04 -3.56
CA ASP A 97 0.64 -10.69 -3.27
C ASP A 97 0.49 -11.73 -2.15
N LEU A 98 -0.20 -11.40 -1.06
CA LEU A 98 -0.46 -12.35 0.02
C LEU A 98 -1.30 -13.55 -0.46
N SER A 99 -2.39 -13.30 -1.19
CA SER A 99 -3.24 -14.34 -1.80
C SER A 99 -2.42 -15.31 -2.65
N PHE A 100 -1.52 -14.77 -3.48
CA PHE A 100 -0.61 -15.57 -4.28
C PHE A 100 0.26 -16.47 -3.40
N TRP A 101 0.94 -15.93 -2.39
CA TRP A 101 1.83 -16.74 -1.55
C TRP A 101 1.10 -17.76 -0.67
N ILE A 102 -0.15 -17.48 -0.25
CA ILE A 102 -1.01 -18.47 0.42
C ILE A 102 -1.26 -19.66 -0.51
N HIS A 103 -1.65 -19.40 -1.77
CA HIS A 103 -1.89 -20.45 -2.76
C HIS A 103 -0.62 -21.23 -3.08
N ILE A 104 0.53 -20.57 -3.18
CA ILE A 104 1.82 -21.24 -3.42
C ILE A 104 2.23 -22.11 -2.23
N PHE A 105 2.03 -21.64 -1.00
CA PHE A 105 2.28 -22.47 0.18
C PHE A 105 1.37 -23.71 0.19
N ALA A 106 0.09 -23.51 -0.12
CA ALA A 106 -0.91 -24.57 -0.15
C ALA A 106 -0.57 -25.71 -1.13
N VAL A 107 -0.13 -25.40 -2.35
CA VAL A 107 0.23 -26.39 -3.39
C VAL A 107 1.61 -27.02 -3.23
N LEU A 108 2.37 -26.64 -2.19
CA LEU A 108 3.73 -27.17 -1.95
C LEU A 108 3.81 -28.03 -0.68
N ASP A 109 2.68 -28.25 -0.04
CA ASP A 109 2.54 -29.11 1.12
C ASP A 109 2.75 -30.60 0.76
N ASP A 110 2.30 -31.05 -0.42
CA ASP A 110 2.35 -32.44 -0.85
C ASP A 110 3.62 -32.85 -1.65
N ASP A 111 4.62 -31.95 -1.68
CA ASP A 111 5.92 -32.13 -2.35
C ASP A 111 5.86 -32.22 -3.89
N LYS A 112 4.70 -31.98 -4.53
CA LYS A 112 4.53 -32.09 -5.98
C LYS A 112 3.64 -30.97 -6.54
N PHE A 113 4.25 -29.97 -7.16
CA PHE A 113 3.50 -28.95 -7.90
C PHE A 113 2.94 -29.52 -9.22
N ASP A 114 1.76 -30.12 -9.16
CA ASP A 114 1.18 -30.95 -10.22
C ASP A 114 0.53 -30.12 -11.35
N LYS A 115 0.08 -30.79 -12.42
CA LYS A 115 -0.54 -30.07 -13.56
C LYS A 115 -1.86 -29.39 -13.20
N LYS A 116 -2.64 -29.93 -12.26
CA LYS A 116 -3.91 -29.34 -11.83
C LYS A 116 -3.66 -28.07 -11.02
N GLU A 117 -2.73 -28.13 -10.08
CA GLU A 117 -2.30 -26.98 -9.29
C GLU A 117 -1.69 -25.88 -10.16
N GLN A 118 -0.84 -26.26 -11.12
CA GLN A 118 -0.30 -25.30 -12.09
C GLN A 118 -1.39 -24.59 -12.89
N GLU A 119 -2.45 -25.31 -13.26
CA GLU A 119 -3.58 -24.74 -13.99
C GLU A 119 -4.39 -23.79 -13.11
N ILE A 120 -4.64 -24.15 -11.84
CA ILE A 120 -5.29 -23.27 -10.85
C ILE A 120 -4.48 -21.97 -10.67
N ILE A 121 -3.17 -22.07 -10.45
CA ILE A 121 -2.29 -20.90 -10.32
C ILE A 121 -2.28 -20.06 -11.60
N LYS A 122 -2.30 -20.69 -12.78
CA LYS A 122 -2.35 -19.98 -14.06
C LYS A 122 -3.65 -19.21 -14.22
N GLN A 123 -4.78 -19.80 -13.87
CA GLN A 123 -6.10 -19.19 -14.01
C GLN A 123 -6.27 -18.00 -13.06
N GLU A 124 -5.77 -18.11 -11.83
CA GLU A 124 -5.92 -17.08 -10.80
C GLU A 124 -4.90 -15.94 -10.93
N PHE A 125 -3.62 -16.27 -11.16
CA PHE A 125 -2.52 -15.30 -11.07
C PHE A 125 -1.80 -15.06 -12.40
N GLY A 126 -2.19 -15.77 -13.44
CA GLY A 126 -1.63 -15.65 -14.78
C GLY A 126 -0.33 -16.42 -14.99
N GLU A 127 0.00 -16.60 -16.27
CA GLU A 127 1.15 -17.41 -16.70
C GLU A 127 2.51 -16.86 -16.23
N LYS A 128 2.63 -15.53 -16.09
CA LYS A 128 3.85 -14.89 -15.60
C LYS A 128 4.21 -15.34 -14.18
N GLN A 129 3.23 -15.40 -13.29
CA GLN A 129 3.46 -15.81 -11.90
C GLN A 129 3.72 -17.31 -11.79
N LEU A 130 3.00 -18.13 -12.58
CA LEU A 130 3.27 -19.56 -12.67
C LEU A 130 4.74 -19.84 -13.06
N ASN A 131 5.24 -19.16 -14.10
CA ASN A 131 6.60 -19.34 -14.57
C ASN A 131 7.65 -18.89 -13.54
N LYS A 132 7.35 -17.85 -12.76
CA LYS A 132 8.20 -17.40 -11.64
C LYS A 132 8.38 -18.51 -10.61
N ILE A 133 7.28 -19.17 -10.21
CA ILE A 133 7.33 -20.27 -9.22
C ILE A 133 8.03 -21.50 -9.77
N LYS A 134 7.74 -21.90 -11.01
CA LYS A 134 8.47 -22.98 -11.68
C LYS A 134 9.97 -22.75 -11.64
N LYS A 135 10.41 -21.53 -11.94
CA LYS A 135 11.83 -21.17 -11.88
C LYS A 135 12.40 -21.36 -10.47
N ILE A 136 11.74 -20.82 -9.44
CA ILE A 136 12.15 -20.96 -8.03
C ILE A 136 12.30 -22.43 -7.65
N LEU A 137 11.28 -23.26 -7.95
CA LEU A 137 11.27 -24.69 -7.61
C LEU A 137 12.32 -25.50 -8.38
N THR A 138 12.72 -25.06 -9.58
CA THR A 138 13.78 -25.73 -10.37
C THR A 138 15.20 -25.30 -10.00
N SER A 139 15.39 -24.07 -9.50
CA SER A 139 16.72 -23.49 -9.24
C SER A 139 17.26 -23.76 -7.85
N SER A 140 16.44 -24.31 -6.96
CA SER A 140 16.75 -24.47 -5.54
C SER A 140 16.43 -25.89 -5.09
N ASN A 141 17.10 -26.38 -4.04
CA ASN A 141 16.68 -27.65 -3.45
C ASN A 141 15.34 -27.47 -2.71
N LYS A 142 14.67 -28.58 -2.41
CA LYS A 142 13.31 -28.57 -1.85
C LYS A 142 13.19 -27.80 -0.54
N GLU A 143 14.16 -28.00 0.36
CA GLU A 143 14.18 -27.37 1.67
C GLU A 143 14.38 -25.86 1.56
N GLN A 144 15.33 -25.42 0.72
CA GLN A 144 15.57 -24.00 0.44
C GLN A 144 14.32 -23.33 -0.16
N SER A 145 13.64 -24.01 -1.09
CA SER A 145 12.42 -23.49 -1.69
C SER A 145 11.31 -23.29 -0.64
N ARG A 146 11.11 -24.28 0.24
CA ARG A 146 10.13 -24.21 1.33
C ARG A 146 10.46 -23.10 2.32
N ASN A 147 11.71 -22.99 2.76
CA ASN A 147 12.14 -21.94 3.69
C ASN A 147 11.96 -20.55 3.08
N PHE A 148 12.31 -20.40 1.80
CA PHE A 148 12.10 -19.15 1.06
C PHE A 148 10.62 -18.76 1.00
N ILE A 149 9.74 -19.69 0.63
CA ILE A 149 8.30 -19.44 0.56
C ILE A 149 7.72 -19.10 1.93
N ASN A 150 8.09 -19.83 2.98
CA ASN A 150 7.62 -19.55 4.34
C ASN A 150 8.06 -18.16 4.81
N SER A 151 9.32 -17.78 4.55
CA SER A 151 9.84 -16.46 4.91
C SER A 151 9.11 -15.34 4.17
N LEU A 152 8.83 -15.53 2.88
CA LEU A 152 8.05 -14.57 2.08
C LEU A 152 6.60 -14.48 2.56
N LEU A 153 6.00 -15.60 2.92
CA LEU A 153 4.63 -15.62 3.43
C LEU A 153 4.55 -14.89 4.78
N GLU A 154 5.49 -15.12 5.70
CA GLU A 154 5.56 -14.36 6.97
C GLU A 154 5.75 -12.86 6.71
N GLU A 155 6.65 -12.50 5.79
CA GLU A 155 6.86 -11.10 5.38
C GLU A 155 5.56 -10.48 4.82
N LYS A 156 4.82 -11.19 3.97
CA LYS A 156 3.58 -10.66 3.35
C LYS A 156 2.43 -10.55 4.35
N ILE A 157 2.31 -11.51 5.27
CA ILE A 157 1.34 -11.43 6.38
C ILE A 157 1.64 -10.20 7.24
N SER A 158 2.91 -10.03 7.64
CA SER A 158 3.34 -8.90 8.46
C SER A 158 3.16 -7.55 7.74
N GLY A 159 3.52 -7.49 6.45
CA GLY A 159 3.39 -6.29 5.63
C GLY A 159 1.95 -5.81 5.49
N LEU A 160 1.02 -6.72 5.17
CA LEU A 160 -0.40 -6.35 5.10
C LEU A 160 -0.96 -5.98 6.48
N ALA A 161 -0.54 -6.67 7.55
CA ALA A 161 -0.96 -6.35 8.90
C ALA A 161 -0.46 -4.98 9.38
N HIS A 162 0.71 -4.54 8.92
CA HIS A 162 1.25 -3.22 9.20
C HIS A 162 0.42 -2.11 8.56
N ILE A 163 0.06 -2.27 7.27
CA ILE A 163 -0.63 -1.22 6.49
C ILE A 163 -2.15 -1.23 6.76
N ALA A 164 -2.74 -2.40 6.99
CA ALA A 164 -4.18 -2.54 7.21
C ALA A 164 -4.51 -3.57 8.33
N PRO A 165 -4.29 -3.22 9.62
CA PRO A 165 -4.35 -4.19 10.72
C PRO A 165 -5.65 -4.97 10.86
N LYS A 166 -6.81 -4.29 10.73
CA LYS A 166 -8.12 -4.95 10.85
C LYS A 166 -8.49 -5.75 9.60
N GLU A 167 -8.26 -5.15 8.44
CA GLU A 167 -8.61 -5.75 7.16
C GLU A 167 -7.75 -6.96 6.83
N SER A 168 -6.47 -6.94 7.21
CA SER A 168 -5.52 -8.03 7.01
C SER A 168 -6.00 -9.35 7.62
N GLN A 169 -6.53 -9.32 8.85
CA GLN A 169 -7.00 -10.52 9.54
C GLN A 169 -8.23 -11.13 8.86
N ILE A 170 -9.16 -10.27 8.44
CA ILE A 170 -10.39 -10.69 7.74
C ILE A 170 -10.01 -11.26 6.37
N PHE A 171 -9.16 -10.54 5.63
CA PHE A 171 -8.67 -10.98 4.32
C PHE A 171 -7.94 -12.32 4.41
N TYR A 172 -6.96 -12.44 5.31
CA TYR A 172 -6.19 -13.66 5.51
C TYR A 172 -7.09 -14.88 5.75
N ARG A 173 -8.05 -14.79 6.68
CA ARG A 173 -8.98 -15.89 6.96
C ARG A 173 -9.85 -16.25 5.76
N ASN A 174 -10.37 -15.26 5.05
CA ASN A 174 -11.19 -15.50 3.87
C ASN A 174 -10.37 -16.16 2.76
N GLU A 175 -9.12 -15.76 2.60
CA GLU A 175 -8.23 -16.25 1.57
C GLU A 175 -7.74 -17.68 1.85
N ILE A 176 -7.48 -18.01 3.11
CA ILE A 176 -7.22 -19.39 3.53
C ILE A 176 -8.39 -20.30 3.15
N ASN A 177 -9.62 -19.92 3.52
CA ASN A 177 -10.82 -20.68 3.17
C ASN A 177 -11.01 -20.80 1.65
N ASN A 178 -10.63 -19.77 0.89
CA ASN A 178 -10.69 -19.78 -0.57
C ASN A 178 -9.73 -20.82 -1.15
N ALA A 179 -8.46 -20.77 -0.72
CA ALA A 179 -7.42 -21.70 -1.15
C ALA A 179 -7.76 -23.15 -0.79
N GLU A 180 -8.25 -23.39 0.44
CA GLU A 180 -8.68 -24.72 0.89
C GLU A 180 -9.77 -25.32 -0.02
N ARG A 181 -10.78 -24.54 -0.37
CA ARG A 181 -11.86 -24.99 -1.27
C ARG A 181 -11.36 -25.25 -2.68
N LYS A 182 -10.53 -24.36 -3.24
CA LYS A 182 -10.07 -24.49 -4.62
C LYS A 182 -9.10 -25.65 -4.81
N LEU A 183 -8.22 -25.86 -3.83
CA LEU A 183 -7.18 -26.88 -3.87
C LEU A 183 -7.62 -28.19 -3.22
N ASN A 184 -8.82 -28.23 -2.61
CA ASN A 184 -9.35 -29.38 -1.90
C ASN A 184 -8.37 -29.88 -0.81
N ILE A 185 -7.89 -28.94 -0.01
CA ILE A 185 -6.99 -29.18 1.12
C ILE A 185 -7.63 -28.75 2.44
N GLU A 186 -7.17 -29.32 3.54
CA GLU A 186 -7.67 -29.00 4.89
C GLU A 186 -6.55 -28.52 5.81
N ASN A 187 -6.94 -27.74 6.82
CA ASN A 187 -6.10 -27.28 7.92
C ASN A 187 -4.91 -26.40 7.48
N LEU A 188 -5.09 -25.63 6.41
CA LEU A 188 -4.04 -24.78 5.82
C LEU A 188 -3.54 -23.74 6.82
N GLU A 189 -4.44 -23.11 7.59
CA GLU A 189 -4.04 -22.13 8.62
C GLU A 189 -3.10 -22.75 9.66
N SER A 190 -3.42 -23.96 10.13
CA SER A 190 -2.58 -24.67 11.11
C SER A 190 -1.21 -25.02 10.52
N LYS A 191 -1.15 -25.43 9.25
CA LYS A 191 0.11 -25.72 8.55
C LYS A 191 0.99 -24.49 8.41
N ILE A 192 0.42 -23.34 8.07
CA ILE A 192 1.15 -22.06 7.99
C ILE A 192 1.70 -21.65 9.35
N VAL A 193 0.89 -21.74 10.41
CA VAL A 193 1.34 -21.39 11.77
C VAL A 193 2.49 -22.29 12.22
N LEU A 194 2.43 -23.58 11.92
CA LEU A 194 3.50 -24.53 12.25
C LEU A 194 4.77 -24.29 11.42
N SER A 195 4.65 -23.92 10.14
CA SER A 195 5.80 -23.68 9.26
C SER A 195 6.56 -22.40 9.66
N ILE A 196 5.83 -21.33 9.99
CA ILE A 196 6.42 -20.06 10.45
C ILE A 196 7.12 -20.22 11.80
N LYS A 197 6.55 -21.00 12.73
CA LYS A 197 7.19 -21.27 14.03
C LYS A 197 8.51 -22.04 13.94
N LYS A 198 8.73 -22.82 12.88
CA LYS A 198 9.98 -23.59 12.69
C LYS A 198 11.16 -22.73 12.21
N ILE A 199 10.92 -21.49 11.80
CA ILE A 199 11.95 -20.56 11.29
C ILE A 199 12.58 -19.74 12.42
N LYS A 200 11.96 -19.71 13.60
CA LYS A 200 12.44 -19.04 14.82
C LYS A 200 13.10 -20.02 15.76
#